data_AF-A0A841C1Y1-F1
#
_entry.id   AF-A0A841C1Y1-F1
#
_cell.length_a   1.000
_cell.length_b   1.000
_cell.length_c   1.000
_cell.angle_alpha   90.00
_cell.angle_beta   90.00
_cell.angle_gamma   90.00
#
_symmetry.space_group_name_H-M   'P 1'
#
loop_
_entity.id
_entity.type
_entity.pdbx_description
1 polymer ?
#
loop_
_entity_poly.entity_id
_entity_poly.type
_entity_poly.pdbx_seq_one_letter_code
_entity_poly.pdbx_strand_id
1 'polypeptide(L)'
;MNLTMGRVESWRLAWSVRRDWPDGTHEFVGIRRTRRSAERFQVGDQAFWRRSPLTPVLSVVPISERDFLLHGRFRRGCRAPDCPVAVHDVELVNAAYRSRHRLRWWARSE
;
A
#
# COMPACT_ATOMS: atom_id res chain seq x y z
N MET A 1 -10.57 26.22 -16.30
CA MET A 1 -10.92 24.85 -16.75
C MET A 1 -10.89 23.94 -15.54
N ASN A 2 -12.05 23.65 -14.94
CA ASN A 2 -12.15 22.79 -13.76
C ASN A 2 -12.26 21.33 -14.23
N LEU A 3 -11.20 20.55 -14.06
CA LEU A 3 -11.29 19.10 -14.13
C LEU A 3 -12.02 18.63 -12.87
N THR A 4 -13.33 18.42 -12.98
CA THR A 4 -14.10 17.59 -12.05
C THR A 4 -13.41 16.24 -11.97
N MET A 5 -12.59 16.08 -10.94
CA MET A 5 -11.96 14.84 -10.55
C MET A 5 -13.10 13.86 -10.30
N GLY A 6 -13.43 13.07 -11.32
CA GLY A 6 -14.42 12.01 -11.24
C GLY A 6 -14.14 11.24 -9.96
N ARG A 7 -15.19 11.09 -9.14
CA ARG A 7 -15.14 10.48 -7.82
C ARG A 7 -14.54 9.09 -7.96
N VAL A 8 -13.21 8.98 -7.88
CA VAL A 8 -12.52 7.72 -7.62
C VAL A 8 -13.23 7.21 -6.37
N GLU A 9 -13.77 5.99 -6.42
CA GLU A 9 -14.29 5.33 -5.23
C GLU A 9 -13.10 5.12 -4.31
N SER A 10 -12.75 6.17 -3.58
CA SER A 10 -11.45 6.41 -2.95
C SER A 10 -11.13 5.36 -1.89
N TRP A 11 -12.14 4.59 -1.50
CA TRP A 11 -12.08 3.58 -0.46
C TRP A 11 -12.10 2.15 -1.00
N ARG A 12 -12.10 1.97 -2.33
CA ARG A 12 -11.98 0.65 -2.93
C ARG A 12 -10.66 0.03 -2.51
N LEU A 13 -10.73 -1.18 -1.93
CA LEU A 13 -9.55 -1.94 -1.56
C LEU A 13 -8.90 -2.53 -2.81
N ALA A 14 -7.59 -2.40 -2.87
CA ALA A 14 -6.73 -2.96 -3.90
C ALA A 14 -5.49 -3.59 -3.24
N TRP A 15 -4.59 -4.07 -4.08
CA TRP A 15 -3.32 -4.68 -3.68
C TRP A 15 -2.16 -3.91 -4.29
N SER A 16 -1.09 -3.71 -3.56
CA SER A 16 0.11 -3.02 -4.05
C SER A 16 1.35 -3.68 -3.47
N VAL A 17 2.49 -3.50 -4.13
CA VAL A 17 3.79 -3.84 -3.55
C VAL A 17 4.27 -2.65 -2.74
N ARG A 18 4.51 -2.87 -1.46
CA ARG A 18 5.25 -1.97 -0.58
C ARG A 18 6.74 -2.25 -0.75
N ARG A 19 7.50 -1.18 -0.98
CA ARG A 19 8.97 -1.16 -0.93
C ARG A 19 9.37 -0.46 0.34
N ASP A 20 10.08 -1.16 1.21
CA ASP A 20 10.73 -0.58 2.38
C ASP A 20 12.22 -0.38 2.07
N TRP A 21 12.67 0.87 2.07
CA TRP A 21 14.03 1.27 1.73
C TRP A 21 14.94 1.20 2.96
N PRO A 22 16.27 1.02 2.76
CA PRO A 22 17.23 1.00 3.87
C PRO A 22 17.27 2.25 4.74
N ASP A 23 16.80 3.40 4.24
CA ASP A 23 16.72 4.67 4.99
C ASP A 23 15.44 4.81 5.83
N GLY A 24 14.67 3.72 5.95
CA GLY A 24 13.42 3.62 6.70
C GLY A 24 12.22 4.24 6.00
N THR A 25 12.36 4.74 4.77
CA THR A 25 11.21 5.20 3.98
C THR A 25 10.50 4.04 3.31
N HIS A 26 9.24 4.26 2.97
CA HIS A 26 8.50 3.31 2.14
C HIS A 26 7.72 4.00 1.02
N GLU A 27 7.50 3.23 -0.05
CA GLU A 27 6.60 3.59 -1.14
C GLU A 27 5.70 2.43 -1.53
N PHE A 28 4.58 2.75 -2.17
CA PHE A 28 3.65 1.77 -2.72
C PHE A 28 3.65 1.86 -4.23
N VAL A 29 3.85 0.73 -4.90
CA VAL A 29 3.93 0.64 -6.36
C VAL A 29 3.05 -0.47 -6.92
N GLY A 30 2.72 -0.34 -8.20
CA GLY A 30 2.06 -1.39 -8.95
C GLY A 30 0.70 -1.80 -8.36
N ILE A 31 -0.23 -0.84 -8.16
CA ILE A 31 -1.59 -1.16 -7.69
C ILE A 31 -2.29 -2.15 -8.63
N ARG A 32 -2.95 -3.17 -8.06
CA ARG A 32 -3.65 -4.27 -8.74
C ARG A 32 -4.95 -4.59 -8.03
N ARG A 33 -5.89 -5.18 -8.77
CA ARG A 33 -7.19 -5.58 -8.22
C ARG A 33 -7.14 -6.87 -7.39
N THR A 34 -6.13 -7.71 -7.59
CA THR A 34 -6.02 -9.01 -6.90
C THR A 34 -4.62 -9.22 -6.32
N ARG A 35 -4.56 -9.95 -5.20
CA ARG A 35 -3.30 -10.33 -4.52
C ARG A 35 -2.35 -11.05 -5.46
N ARG A 36 -2.82 -12.10 -6.15
CA ARG A 36 -2.03 -12.87 -7.13
C ARG A 36 -1.42 -12.00 -8.23
N SER A 37 -2.13 -10.96 -8.68
CA SER A 37 -1.57 -10.03 -9.67
C SER A 37 -0.51 -9.11 -9.08
N ALA A 38 -0.63 -8.72 -7.81
CA ALA A 38 0.40 -7.95 -7.11
C ALA A 38 1.64 -8.80 -6.81
N GLU A 39 1.46 -10.08 -6.42
CA GLU A 39 2.57 -11.04 -6.22
C GLU A 39 3.36 -11.27 -7.51
N ARG A 40 2.68 -11.44 -8.66
CA ARG A 40 3.37 -11.52 -9.96
C ARG A 40 4.17 -10.25 -10.28
N PHE A 41 3.62 -9.08 -9.93
CA PHE A 41 4.35 -7.82 -10.08
C PHE A 41 5.56 -7.76 -9.12
N GLN A 42 5.40 -8.20 -7.87
CA GLN A 42 6.48 -8.27 -6.88
C GLN A 42 7.67 -9.08 -7.38
N VAL A 43 7.43 -10.24 -8.01
CA VAL A 43 8.52 -11.07 -8.56
C VAL A 43 9.33 -10.31 -9.62
N GLY A 44 8.66 -9.61 -10.53
CA GLY A 44 9.34 -8.77 -11.52
C GLY A 44 10.07 -7.58 -10.89
N ASP A 45 9.45 -6.97 -9.88
CA ASP A 45 10.04 -5.84 -9.16
C ASP A 45 11.28 -6.25 -8.37
N GLN A 46 11.23 -7.42 -7.70
CA GLN A 46 12.37 -8.01 -7.01
C GLN A 46 13.51 -8.30 -7.98
N ALA A 47 13.19 -8.84 -9.16
CA ALA A 47 14.20 -9.13 -10.17
C ALA A 47 14.88 -7.86 -10.70
N PHE A 48 14.12 -6.77 -10.86
CA PHE A 48 14.65 -5.46 -11.26
C PHE A 48 15.66 -4.93 -10.23
N TRP A 49 15.32 -4.99 -8.94
CA TRP A 49 16.17 -4.47 -7.87
C TRP A 49 17.31 -5.40 -7.45
N ARG A 50 17.32 -6.67 -7.87
CA ARG A 50 18.30 -7.69 -7.42
C ARG A 50 19.77 -7.30 -7.60
N ARG A 51 20.07 -6.41 -8.55
CA ARG A 51 21.45 -5.95 -8.86
C ARG A 51 21.72 -4.52 -8.38
N SER A 52 20.78 -3.90 -7.68
CA SER A 52 20.92 -2.53 -7.18
C SER A 52 21.71 -2.52 -5.87
N PRO A 53 22.65 -1.58 -5.68
CA PRO A 53 23.28 -1.37 -4.38
C PRO A 53 22.28 -0.89 -3.31
N LEU A 54 21.13 -0.35 -3.74
CA LEU A 54 19.99 0.00 -2.90
C LEU A 54 18.84 -0.95 -3.24
N THR A 55 18.75 -2.05 -2.49
CA THR A 55 17.69 -3.05 -2.66
C THR A 55 16.62 -2.87 -1.58
N PRO A 56 15.37 -2.55 -1.93
CA PRO A 56 14.28 -2.48 -0.96
C PRO A 56 13.80 -3.87 -0.54
N VAL A 57 13.24 -3.97 0.66
CA VAL A 57 12.44 -5.12 1.07
C VAL A 57 11.05 -4.98 0.45
N LEU A 58 10.55 -6.05 -0.19
CA LEU A 58 9.27 -6.03 -0.89
C LEU A 58 8.22 -6.85 -0.15
N SER A 59 7.01 -6.31 -0.03
CA SER A 59 5.84 -7.04 0.47
C SER A 59 4.59 -6.67 -0.30
N VAL A 60 3.65 -7.62 -0.44
CA VAL A 60 2.32 -7.36 -1.02
C VAL A 60 1.37 -6.98 0.11
N VAL A 61 0.75 -5.81 -0.02
CA VAL A 61 -0.13 -5.24 1.00
C VAL A 61 -1.50 -4.89 0.42
N PRO A 62 -2.59 -5.04 1.18
CA PRO A 62 -3.85 -4.42 0.84
C PRO A 62 -3.76 -2.91 1.10
N ILE A 63 -4.31 -2.10 0.20
CA ILE A 63 -4.29 -0.64 0.30
C ILE A 63 -5.53 -0.06 -0.35
N SER A 64 -6.05 1.06 0.17
CA SER A 64 -7.10 1.79 -0.54
C SER A 64 -6.52 2.51 -1.77
N GLU A 65 -7.30 2.64 -2.84
CA GLU A 65 -6.88 3.43 -4.00
C GLU A 65 -6.51 4.88 -3.60
N ARG A 66 -7.21 5.47 -2.62
CA ARG A 66 -6.87 6.80 -2.09
C ARG A 66 -5.51 6.84 -1.42
N ASP A 67 -5.22 5.91 -0.51
CA ASP A 67 -3.95 5.91 0.20
C ASP A 67 -2.79 5.69 -0.77
N PHE A 68 -2.96 4.81 -1.76
CA PHE A 68 -1.98 4.65 -2.84
C PHE A 68 -1.72 5.97 -3.58
N LEU A 69 -2.77 6.69 -3.98
CA LEU A 69 -2.65 7.99 -4.66
C LEU A 69 -2.02 9.07 -3.77
N LEU A 70 -2.37 9.10 -2.48
CA LEU A 70 -1.77 10.03 -1.51
C LEU A 70 -0.28 9.78 -1.36
N HIS A 71 0.15 8.52 -1.33
CA HIS A 71 1.57 8.18 -1.27
C HIS A 71 2.32 8.60 -2.54
N GLY A 72 1.77 8.34 -3.72
CA GLY A 72 2.42 8.73 -4.98
C GLY A 72 2.53 10.24 -5.20
N ARG A 73 1.55 11.02 -4.73
CA ARG A 73 1.48 12.48 -4.95
C ARG A 73 2.10 13.30 -3.83
N PHE A 74 1.86 12.93 -2.58
CA PHE A 74 2.08 13.83 -1.44
C PHE A 74 2.95 13.25 -0.33
N ARG A 75 3.21 11.93 -0.30
CA ARG A 75 3.99 11.28 0.77
C ARG A 75 5.22 10.55 0.24
N ARG A 76 5.97 11.19 -0.65
CA ARG A 76 7.31 10.70 -1.03
C ARG A 76 8.22 10.77 0.19
N GLY A 77 8.94 9.69 0.48
CA GLY A 77 9.78 9.58 1.69
C GLY A 77 9.01 9.36 3.00
N CYS A 78 7.80 8.80 2.93
CA CYS A 78 7.01 8.50 4.13
C CYS A 78 7.73 7.50 5.03
N ARG A 79 7.73 7.76 6.34
CA ARG A 79 8.25 6.86 7.40
C ARG A 79 7.20 6.49 8.46
N ALA A 80 5.94 6.85 8.23
CA ALA A 80 4.89 6.66 9.22
C ALA A 80 4.64 5.15 9.47
N PRO A 81 4.60 4.70 10.75
CA PRO A 81 4.50 3.28 11.08
C PRO A 81 3.09 2.70 10.87
N ASP A 82 2.07 3.55 10.73
CA ASP A 82 0.67 3.18 10.55
C ASP A 82 0.28 2.98 9.07
N CYS A 83 1.24 3.11 8.15
CA CYS A 83 1.00 2.85 6.74
C CYS A 83 0.78 1.35 6.48
N PRO A 84 -0.02 0.98 5.46
CA PRO A 84 -0.38 -0.40 5.19
C PRO A 84 0.82 -1.36 5.17
N VAL A 85 0.70 -2.46 5.91
CA VAL A 85 1.71 -3.54 5.99
C VAL A 85 1.14 -4.84 5.43
N ALA A 86 2.01 -5.83 5.24
CA ALA A 86 1.56 -7.16 4.84
C ALA A 86 0.62 -7.72 5.90
N VAL A 87 -0.53 -8.21 5.47
CA VAL A 87 -1.48 -8.91 6.34
C VAL A 87 -1.70 -10.31 5.79
N HIS A 88 -1.89 -11.25 6.71
CA HIS A 88 -2.27 -12.60 6.34
C HIS A 88 -3.78 -12.70 6.04
N ASP A 89 -4.59 -11.80 6.60
CA ASP A 89 -6.06 -11.81 6.47
C ASP A 89 -6.59 -10.49 5.84
N VAL A 90 -7.24 -10.66 4.70
CA VAL A 90 -7.74 -9.57 3.83
C VAL A 90 -9.18 -9.22 4.18
N GLU A 91 -9.94 -10.16 4.73
CA GLU A 91 -11.35 -9.95 5.10
C GLU A 91 -11.43 -9.03 6.31
N LEU A 92 -10.51 -9.18 7.28
CA LEU A 92 -10.37 -8.27 8.41
C LEU A 92 -10.03 -6.84 7.97
N VAL A 93 -9.12 -6.69 6.99
CA VAL A 93 -8.77 -5.37 6.45
C VAL A 93 -9.95 -4.77 5.68
N ASN A 94 -10.64 -5.56 4.86
CA ASN A 94 -11.84 -5.13 4.16
C ASN A 94 -12.95 -4.68 5.14
N ALA A 95 -13.14 -5.38 6.24
CA ALA A 95 -14.08 -5.01 7.28
C ALA A 95 -13.65 -3.70 7.97
N ALA A 96 -12.38 -3.56 8.34
CA ALA A 96 -11.85 -2.33 8.94
C ALA A 96 -11.98 -1.10 8.03
N TYR A 97 -11.69 -1.25 6.73
CA TYR A 97 -11.85 -0.15 5.75
C TYR A 97 -13.33 0.24 5.56
N ARG A 98 -14.25 -0.73 5.58
CA ARG A 98 -15.70 -0.47 5.50
C ARG A 98 -16.27 0.12 6.81
N SER A 99 -15.72 -0.27 7.95
CA SER A 99 -16.19 0.12 9.30
C SER A 99 -15.62 1.43 9.82
N ARG A 100 -14.62 2.05 9.17
CA ARG A 100 -14.10 3.39 9.54
C ARG A 100 -15.13 4.54 9.46
N HIS A 101 -16.40 4.22 9.24
CA HIS A 101 -17.54 5.05 9.59
C HIS A 101 -17.84 5.15 11.11
N ARG A 102 -17.18 4.40 12.00
CA ARG A 102 -17.19 4.66 13.45
C ARG A 102 -15.93 4.08 14.11
N LEU A 103 -15.17 4.95 14.78
CA LEU A 103 -14.19 4.67 15.83
C LEU A 103 -12.73 4.34 15.45
N ARG A 104 -11.85 5.02 16.20
CA ARG A 104 -10.40 4.88 16.32
C ARG A 104 -10.01 3.50 16.91
N TRP A 105 -8.76 3.08 16.67
CA TRP A 105 -7.97 2.00 17.35
C TRP A 105 -8.22 0.55 16.87
N TRP A 106 -7.29 -0.42 16.96
CA TRP A 106 -6.42 -0.93 18.06
C TRP A 106 -5.25 -1.77 17.48
N ALA A 107 -4.12 -2.14 18.13
CA ALA A 107 -3.48 -1.83 19.41
C ALA A 107 -2.08 -2.50 19.45
N ARG A 108 -1.27 -2.09 20.42
CA ARG A 108 -0.04 -2.73 20.91
C ARG A 108 -0.24 -4.20 21.28
N SER A 109 0.78 -5.02 21.04
CA SER A 109 1.18 -6.18 21.85
C SER A 109 2.70 -6.29 21.67
N GLU A 110 3.45 -5.75 22.65
CA GLU A 110 4.15 -6.52 23.70
C GLU A 110 5.53 -7.01 23.23
#